data_AF-A0A061C3S8-F1
#
_entry.id   AF-A0A061C3S8-F1
#
_cell.length_a   1.000
_cell.length_b   1.000
_cell.length_c   1.000
_cell.angle_alpha   90.00
_cell.angle_beta   90.00
_cell.angle_gamma   90.00
#
_symmetry.space_group_name_H-M   'P 1'
#
loop_
_entity.id
_entity.type
_entity.pdbx_description
1 polymer ?
#
loop_
_entity_poly.entity_id
_entity_poly.type
_entity_poly.pdbx_seq_one_letter_code
_entity_poly.pdbx_strand_id
1 'polypeptide(L)'
;MSLLWSRLNKRWFVAAIAVGMAVGLWQIIVNYHTGMANIDSPYTRWLSIDTDSSATTIFFILLPFLASIPAGNMLKEDLDSGLFNKFKLQVPLAHLIKQYVAMAFLTGFVTIMIPLLLNLLGYLLILPNFKPDNLLNINIGVFNFNTMLVSLYYSHPFVHACLNILLASVWGGLFSVFVLVNSVWIRNRFASLSTALVLELILMELDAVLPIDYMPSISPTDFLPEQGSRPLLWLTALMTIALAAYCMGMYKLACRRAVL
;
A
#
# COMPACT_ATOMS: atom_id res chain seq x y z
N MET A 1 -2.76 22.19 7.96
CA MET A 1 -2.66 20.80 8.48
C MET A 1 -3.63 20.54 9.63
N SER A 2 -3.55 21.26 10.77
CA SER A 2 -4.42 21.01 11.95
C SER A 2 -5.92 21.05 11.64
N LEU A 3 -6.35 21.96 10.78
CA LEU A 3 -7.75 22.15 10.42
C LEU A 3 -8.32 20.96 9.62
N LEU A 4 -7.59 20.47 8.61
CA LEU A 4 -7.99 19.28 7.85
C LEU A 4 -7.93 18.00 8.70
N TRP A 5 -7.01 17.92 9.66
CA TRP A 5 -6.91 16.75 10.55
C TRP A 5 -8.16 16.55 11.42
N SER A 6 -8.79 17.65 11.85
CA SER A 6 -10.07 17.57 12.56
C SER A 6 -11.24 17.10 11.69
N ARG A 7 -11.12 17.21 10.36
CA ARG A 7 -12.17 16.83 9.39
C ARG A 7 -12.07 15.37 8.98
N LEU A 8 -10.89 14.76 9.10
CA LEU A 8 -10.69 13.35 8.79
C LEU A 8 -11.70 12.49 9.57
N ASN A 9 -12.41 11.61 8.86
CA ASN A 9 -13.33 10.69 9.51
C ASN A 9 -12.54 9.59 10.22
N LYS A 10 -12.22 9.83 11.49
CA LYS A 10 -11.43 8.93 12.34
C LYS A 10 -12.02 7.51 12.43
N ARG A 11 -13.35 7.37 12.31
CA ARG A 11 -14.01 6.05 12.37
C ARG A 11 -13.60 5.19 11.17
N TRP A 12 -13.64 5.75 9.97
CA TRP A 12 -13.23 5.05 8.74
C TRP A 12 -11.73 4.80 8.70
N PHE A 13 -10.93 5.74 9.19
CA PHE A 13 -9.49 5.56 9.31
C PHE A 13 -9.13 4.39 10.23
N VAL A 14 -9.74 4.33 11.42
CA VAL A 14 -9.54 3.21 12.35
C VAL A 14 -10.09 1.90 11.79
N ALA A 15 -11.25 1.94 11.10
CA ALA A 15 -11.82 0.75 10.48
C ALA A 15 -10.90 0.15 9.39
N ALA A 16 -10.29 0.99 8.55
CA ALA A 16 -9.36 0.53 7.51
C ALA A 16 -8.12 -0.15 8.13
N ILE A 17 -7.54 0.45 9.17
CA ILE A 17 -6.43 -0.16 9.93
C ILE A 17 -6.87 -1.47 10.58
N ALA A 18 -8.06 -1.50 11.19
CA ALA A 18 -8.60 -2.70 11.82
C ALA A 18 -8.78 -3.85 10.84
N VAL A 19 -9.24 -3.58 9.62
CA VAL A 19 -9.35 -4.61 8.56
C VAL A 19 -7.97 -5.16 8.20
N GLY A 20 -6.98 -4.30 7.98
CA GLY A 20 -5.61 -4.74 7.69
C GLY A 20 -5.01 -5.57 8.84
N MET A 21 -5.22 -5.16 10.09
CA MET A 21 -4.79 -5.91 11.27
C MET A 21 -5.51 -7.26 11.38
N ALA A 22 -6.80 -7.32 11.06
CA ALA A 22 -7.56 -8.57 11.08
C ALA A 22 -7.02 -9.59 10.08
N VAL A 23 -6.62 -9.16 8.88
CA VAL A 23 -5.96 -10.04 7.89
C VAL A 23 -4.61 -10.54 8.42
N GLY A 24 -3.80 -9.66 9.02
CA GLY A 24 -2.53 -10.05 9.63
C GLY A 24 -2.69 -11.03 10.81
N LEU A 25 -3.70 -10.84 11.66
CA LEU A 25 -4.00 -11.74 12.78
C LEU A 25 -4.54 -13.09 12.29
N TRP A 26 -5.42 -13.08 11.28
CA TRP A 26 -5.89 -14.31 10.64
C TRP A 26 -4.70 -15.15 10.19
N GLN A 27 -3.76 -14.54 9.46
CA GLN A 27 -2.57 -15.24 8.96
C GLN A 27 -1.79 -15.92 10.08
N ILE A 28 -1.51 -15.20 11.19
CA ILE A 28 -0.80 -15.75 12.35
C ILE A 28 -1.55 -16.94 12.95
N ILE A 29 -2.88 -16.83 13.10
CA ILE A 29 -3.71 -17.91 13.64
C ILE A 29 -3.65 -19.14 12.73
N VAL A 30 -3.76 -18.97 11.42
CA VAL A 30 -3.67 -20.08 10.47
C VAL A 30 -2.30 -20.76 10.53
N ASN A 31 -1.21 -19.98 10.50
CA ASN A 31 0.15 -20.51 10.57
C ASN A 31 0.46 -21.22 11.90
N TYR A 32 -0.18 -20.79 12.99
CA TYR A 32 -0.10 -21.49 14.27
C TYR A 32 -0.79 -22.87 14.22
N HIS A 33 -1.94 -22.98 13.56
CA HIS A 33 -2.68 -24.25 13.44
C HIS A 33 -2.06 -25.22 12.44
N THR A 34 -1.49 -24.73 11.33
CA THR A 34 -0.82 -25.57 10.33
C THR A 34 0.56 -26.05 10.78
N GLY A 35 1.09 -25.46 11.85
CA GLY A 35 2.36 -25.81 12.47
C GLY A 35 3.51 -24.95 11.94
N MET A 36 4.23 -24.34 12.87
CA MET A 36 5.47 -23.60 12.57
C MET A 36 6.65 -24.55 12.71
N ALA A 37 7.52 -24.58 11.69
CA ALA A 37 8.72 -25.39 11.71
C ALA A 37 9.78 -24.75 12.63
N ASN A 38 10.65 -25.56 13.23
CA ASN A 38 11.75 -25.05 14.07
C ASN A 38 12.77 -24.18 13.31
N ILE A 39 12.73 -24.21 11.98
CA ILE A 39 13.56 -23.39 11.09
C ILE A 39 12.89 -22.08 10.67
N ASP A 40 11.64 -21.85 11.09
CA ASP A 40 10.93 -20.61 10.81
C ASP A 40 11.44 -19.46 11.68
N SER A 41 11.55 -18.29 11.08
CA SER A 41 11.88 -17.03 11.74
C SER A 41 10.80 -15.99 11.42
N PRO A 42 10.76 -14.86 12.12
CA PRO A 42 9.83 -13.79 11.80
C PRO A 42 9.94 -13.31 10.34
N TYR A 43 11.15 -13.35 9.78
CA TYR A 43 11.43 -12.92 8.42
C TYR A 43 11.03 -13.94 7.36
N THR A 44 10.59 -15.14 7.74
CA THR A 44 10.17 -16.19 6.81
C THR A 44 8.67 -16.41 6.78
N ARG A 45 7.93 -15.83 7.74
CA ARG A 45 6.48 -16.06 7.90
C ARG A 45 5.64 -14.80 8.00
N TRP A 46 6.25 -13.62 8.10
CA TRP A 46 5.48 -12.38 8.14
C TRP A 46 4.70 -12.13 6.85
N LEU A 47 3.67 -11.30 6.93
CA LEU A 47 2.66 -11.10 5.88
C LEU A 47 3.23 -10.75 4.51
N SER A 48 4.45 -10.22 4.44
CA SER A 48 5.03 -9.82 3.17
C SER A 48 5.81 -10.91 2.44
N ILE A 49 6.14 -12.02 3.10
CA ILE A 49 6.98 -13.07 2.51
C ILE A 49 6.24 -14.40 2.34
N ASP A 50 5.21 -14.64 3.15
CA ASP A 50 4.45 -15.89 3.17
C ASP A 50 3.51 -15.98 1.95
N THR A 51 4.07 -16.27 0.77
CA THR A 51 3.32 -16.32 -0.51
C THR A 51 2.38 -17.51 -0.61
N ASP A 52 2.60 -18.55 0.19
CA ASP A 52 1.68 -19.71 0.27
C ASP A 52 0.39 -19.35 1.02
N SER A 53 0.41 -18.27 1.80
CA SER A 53 -0.76 -17.79 2.51
C SER A 53 -1.64 -16.92 1.63
N SER A 54 -2.89 -17.33 1.47
CA SER A 54 -3.93 -16.52 0.83
C SER A 54 -4.13 -15.15 1.50
N ALA A 55 -3.73 -15.01 2.78
CA ALA A 55 -3.81 -13.73 3.50
C ALA A 55 -2.91 -12.65 2.89
N THR A 56 -1.71 -13.02 2.44
CA THR A 56 -0.75 -12.11 1.78
C THR A 56 -1.39 -11.52 0.52
N THR A 57 -1.87 -12.40 -0.38
CA THR A 57 -2.53 -12.00 -1.62
C THR A 57 -3.76 -11.13 -1.36
N ILE A 58 -4.63 -11.53 -0.42
CA ILE A 58 -5.83 -10.75 -0.06
C ILE A 58 -5.44 -9.35 0.46
N PHE A 59 -4.41 -9.25 1.31
CA PHE A 59 -3.97 -7.98 1.86
C PHE A 59 -3.49 -7.03 0.75
N PHE A 60 -2.61 -7.50 -0.15
CA PHE A 60 -2.05 -6.66 -1.20
C PHE A 60 -3.07 -6.32 -2.31
N ILE A 61 -4.04 -7.18 -2.61
CA ILE A 61 -5.17 -6.83 -3.49
C ILE A 61 -6.05 -5.73 -2.87
N LEU A 62 -6.30 -5.80 -1.55
CA LEU A 62 -7.13 -4.83 -0.85
C LEU A 62 -6.38 -3.54 -0.46
N LEU A 63 -5.05 -3.54 -0.50
CA LEU A 63 -4.17 -2.44 -0.10
C LEU A 63 -4.58 -1.10 -0.73
N PRO A 64 -4.79 -0.98 -2.07
CA PRO A 64 -5.14 0.29 -2.71
C PRO A 64 -6.47 0.84 -2.21
N PHE A 65 -7.44 -0.05 -1.95
CA PHE A 65 -8.75 0.31 -1.44
C PHE A 65 -8.66 0.77 0.01
N LEU A 66 -8.05 -0.02 0.90
CA LEU A 66 -7.90 0.29 2.31
C LEU A 66 -7.17 1.62 2.53
N ALA A 67 -6.09 1.86 1.79
CA ALA A 67 -5.30 3.08 1.90
C ALA A 67 -6.07 4.35 1.47
N SER A 68 -7.07 4.21 0.60
CA SER A 68 -7.84 5.34 0.07
C SER A 68 -9.04 5.74 0.94
N ILE A 69 -9.56 4.82 1.77
CA ILE A 69 -10.74 5.06 2.64
C ILE A 69 -10.63 6.34 3.50
N PRO A 70 -9.49 6.64 4.17
CA PRO A 70 -9.45 7.70 5.17
C PRO A 70 -9.64 9.12 4.62
N ALA A 71 -9.09 9.37 3.42
CA ALA A 71 -8.98 10.72 2.86
C ALA A 71 -9.26 10.81 1.35
N GLY A 72 -9.45 9.69 0.66
CA GLY A 72 -9.63 9.63 -0.79
C GLY A 72 -10.85 10.40 -1.32
N ASN A 73 -11.87 10.64 -0.50
CA ASN A 73 -13.04 11.47 -0.91
C ASN A 73 -13.06 12.86 -0.26
N MET A 74 -12.08 13.19 0.60
CA MET A 74 -12.16 14.37 1.46
C MET A 74 -12.25 15.68 0.66
N LEU A 75 -11.46 15.81 -0.40
CA LEU A 75 -11.48 16.99 -1.27
C LEU A 75 -12.85 17.18 -1.92
N LYS A 76 -13.42 16.10 -2.46
CA LYS A 76 -14.71 16.14 -3.13
C LYS A 76 -15.86 16.44 -2.17
N GLU A 77 -15.85 15.87 -0.98
CA GLU A 77 -16.86 16.18 0.05
C GLU A 77 -16.85 17.66 0.44
N ASP A 78 -15.67 18.28 0.50
CA ASP A 78 -15.54 19.70 0.78
C ASP A 78 -15.93 20.58 -0.42
N LEU A 79 -15.74 20.11 -1.67
CA LEU A 79 -16.27 20.76 -2.87
C LEU A 79 -17.80 20.71 -2.91
N ASP A 80 -18.39 19.52 -2.72
CA ASP A 80 -19.85 19.30 -2.76
C ASP A 80 -20.59 20.07 -1.66
N SER A 81 -19.98 20.21 -0.47
CA SER A 81 -20.55 20.98 0.65
C SER A 81 -20.32 22.49 0.57
N GLY A 82 -19.56 22.97 -0.44
CA GLY A 82 -19.17 24.38 -0.57
C GLY A 82 -18.17 24.85 0.49
N LEU A 83 -17.67 23.94 1.34
CA LEU A 83 -16.72 24.23 2.41
C LEU A 83 -15.34 24.56 1.86
N PHE A 84 -14.98 23.97 0.72
CA PHE A 84 -13.76 24.31 -0.04
C PHE A 84 -13.69 25.80 -0.39
N ASN A 85 -14.82 26.41 -0.78
CA ASN A 85 -14.88 27.84 -1.12
C ASN A 85 -14.58 28.72 0.10
N LYS A 86 -14.99 28.30 1.31
CA LYS A 86 -14.67 29.03 2.54
C LYS A 86 -13.17 28.97 2.85
N PHE A 87 -12.54 27.81 2.66
CA PHE A 87 -11.10 27.67 2.87
C PHE A 87 -10.27 28.44 1.85
N LYS A 88 -10.73 28.51 0.60
CA LYS A 88 -10.09 29.29 -0.47
C LYS A 88 -10.02 30.79 -0.16
N LEU A 89 -10.92 31.32 0.68
CA LEU A 89 -10.88 32.72 1.13
C LEU A 89 -9.80 32.99 2.19
N GLN A 90 -9.40 31.96 2.94
CA GLN A 90 -8.46 32.11 4.07
C GLN A 90 -7.03 31.68 3.70
N VAL A 91 -6.88 30.78 2.74
CA VAL A 91 -5.61 30.13 2.41
C VAL A 91 -5.42 30.12 0.89
N PRO A 92 -4.21 30.42 0.37
CA PRO A 92 -3.97 30.35 -1.06
C PRO A 92 -4.24 28.95 -1.60
N LEU A 93 -4.92 28.87 -2.74
CA LEU A 93 -5.42 27.61 -3.33
C LEU A 93 -4.32 26.56 -3.50
N ALA A 94 -3.14 26.96 -3.97
CA ALA A 94 -2.00 26.04 -4.13
C ALA A 94 -1.54 25.44 -2.80
N HIS A 95 -1.62 26.18 -1.70
CA HIS A 95 -1.29 25.65 -0.38
C HIS A 95 -2.40 24.73 0.15
N LEU A 96 -3.66 25.11 -0.03
CA LEU A 96 -4.80 24.30 0.39
C LEU A 96 -4.79 22.91 -0.25
N ILE A 97 -4.63 22.82 -1.56
CA ILE A 97 -4.65 21.53 -2.27
C ILE A 97 -3.41 20.69 -1.92
N LYS A 98 -2.24 21.30 -1.73
CA LYS A 98 -1.06 20.60 -1.17
C LYS A 98 -1.37 19.97 0.19
N GLN A 99 -2.15 20.63 1.05
CA GLN A 99 -2.56 20.05 2.32
C GLN A 99 -3.49 18.84 2.15
N TYR A 100 -4.44 18.88 1.21
CA TYR A 100 -5.28 17.71 0.88
C TYR A 100 -4.45 16.53 0.38
N VAL A 101 -3.54 16.76 -0.57
CA VAL A 101 -2.64 15.72 -1.11
C VAL A 101 -1.76 15.13 -0.01
N ALA A 102 -1.11 15.97 0.80
CA ALA A 102 -0.27 15.50 1.89
C ALA A 102 -1.08 14.74 2.96
N MET A 103 -2.32 15.15 3.25
CA MET A 103 -3.20 14.42 4.16
C MET A 103 -3.61 13.05 3.58
N ALA A 104 -3.96 12.97 2.30
CA ALA A 104 -4.25 11.69 1.65
C ALA A 104 -3.03 10.76 1.67
N PHE A 105 -1.86 11.28 1.28
CA PHE A 105 -0.64 10.50 1.32
C PHE A 105 -0.30 9.97 2.72
N LEU A 106 -0.30 10.83 3.74
CA LEU A 106 0.04 10.44 5.11
C LEU A 106 -0.96 9.43 5.69
N THR A 107 -2.24 9.63 5.44
CA THR A 107 -3.28 8.74 5.98
C THR A 107 -3.26 7.38 5.28
N GLY A 108 -3.09 7.34 3.95
CA GLY A 108 -2.88 6.10 3.21
C GLY A 108 -1.61 5.36 3.62
N PHE A 109 -0.51 6.09 3.79
CA PHE A 109 0.77 5.56 4.26
C PHE A 109 0.63 4.89 5.63
N VAL A 110 0.06 5.59 6.61
CA VAL A 110 -0.12 5.07 7.97
C VAL A 110 -1.11 3.89 8.00
N THR A 111 -2.14 3.91 7.15
CA THR A 111 -3.14 2.83 7.08
C THR A 111 -2.52 1.49 6.70
N ILE A 112 -1.47 1.50 5.85
CA ILE A 112 -0.77 0.28 5.42
C ILE A 112 0.42 -0.04 6.34
N MET A 113 1.14 0.98 6.80
CA MET A 113 2.29 0.81 7.68
C MET A 113 1.93 0.11 9.00
N ILE A 114 0.83 0.51 9.64
CA ILE A 114 0.44 -0.02 10.96
C ILE A 114 0.16 -1.54 10.91
N PRO A 115 -0.71 -2.06 10.02
CA PRO A 115 -0.95 -3.49 9.91
C PRO A 115 0.30 -4.33 9.65
N LEU A 116 1.16 -3.90 8.71
CA LEU A 116 2.38 -4.62 8.38
C LEU A 116 3.39 -4.64 9.55
N LEU A 117 3.56 -3.49 10.21
CA LEU A 117 4.46 -3.38 11.35
C LEU A 117 3.98 -4.24 12.52
N LEU A 118 2.69 -4.21 12.84
CA LEU A 118 2.12 -5.03 13.91
C LEU A 118 2.17 -6.53 13.59
N ASN A 119 1.98 -6.93 12.33
CA ASN A 119 2.13 -8.32 11.93
C ASN A 119 3.59 -8.82 12.11
N LEU A 120 4.58 -8.05 11.65
CA LEU A 120 5.99 -8.38 11.85
C LEU A 120 6.36 -8.45 13.34
N LEU A 121 5.89 -7.50 14.15
CA LEU A 121 6.07 -7.52 15.60
C LEU A 121 5.40 -8.75 16.23
N GLY A 122 4.22 -9.14 15.75
CA GLY A 122 3.53 -10.36 16.19
C GLY A 122 4.40 -11.60 16.01
N TYR A 123 5.02 -11.76 14.84
CA TYR A 123 5.93 -12.89 14.61
C TYR A 123 7.23 -12.79 15.40
N LEU A 124 7.77 -11.58 15.63
CA LEU A 124 8.94 -11.37 16.50
C LEU A 124 8.68 -11.81 17.96
N LEU A 125 7.42 -11.81 18.40
CA LEU A 125 7.02 -12.27 19.74
C LEU A 125 6.78 -13.79 19.82
N ILE A 126 6.46 -14.43 18.70
CA ILE A 126 6.08 -15.86 18.65
C ILE A 126 7.25 -16.75 18.22
N LEU A 127 8.01 -16.31 17.20
CA LEU A 127 9.08 -17.09 16.57
C LEU A 127 10.45 -16.68 17.10
N PRO A 128 11.41 -17.62 17.13
CA PRO A 128 12.77 -17.29 17.51
C PRO A 128 13.43 -16.41 16.43
N ASN A 129 14.11 -15.36 16.86
CA ASN A 129 14.75 -14.42 15.97
C ASN A 129 16.12 -14.94 15.51
N PHE A 130 16.12 -15.75 14.46
CA PHE A 130 17.33 -16.15 13.75
C PHE A 130 17.35 -15.56 12.35
N LYS A 131 18.56 -15.36 11.85
CA LYS A 131 18.79 -14.85 10.50
C LYS A 131 18.51 -15.96 9.47
N PRO A 132 17.73 -15.69 8.40
CA PRO A 132 17.51 -16.66 7.33
C PRO A 132 18.82 -17.07 6.67
N ASP A 133 18.95 -18.36 6.36
CA ASP A 133 20.09 -18.93 5.63
C ASP A 133 19.59 -19.51 4.30
N ASN A 134 20.25 -19.13 3.20
CA ASN A 134 19.85 -19.55 1.85
C ASN A 134 19.80 -21.08 1.65
N LEU A 135 20.68 -21.84 2.34
CA LEU A 135 20.72 -23.30 2.24
C LEU A 135 19.64 -23.95 3.10
N LEU A 136 19.40 -23.44 4.31
CA LEU A 136 18.41 -23.99 5.23
C LEU A 136 16.97 -23.58 4.87
N ASN A 137 16.80 -22.41 4.25
CA ASN A 137 15.51 -21.82 3.91
C ASN A 137 15.22 -21.83 2.41
N ILE A 138 15.89 -22.70 1.64
CA ILE A 138 15.68 -22.81 0.18
C ILE A 138 14.22 -23.08 -0.20
N ASN A 139 13.46 -23.75 0.68
CA ASN A 139 12.04 -24.07 0.49
C ASN A 139 11.14 -22.83 0.44
N ILE A 140 11.57 -21.73 1.07
CA ILE A 140 10.84 -20.44 0.99
C ILE A 140 11.02 -19.86 -0.40
N GLY A 141 12.13 -20.15 -1.07
CA GLY A 141 12.34 -19.76 -2.46
C GLY A 141 12.71 -18.29 -2.63
N VAL A 142 13.36 -17.66 -1.64
CA VAL A 142 13.84 -16.27 -1.77
C VAL A 142 15.13 -16.23 -2.60
N PHE A 143 15.03 -15.74 -3.84
CA PHE A 143 16.07 -15.72 -4.84
C PHE A 143 16.17 -14.36 -5.55
N ASN A 144 17.31 -14.10 -6.21
CA ASN A 144 17.56 -12.82 -6.91
C ASN A 144 16.52 -12.48 -7.98
N PHE A 145 15.80 -13.47 -8.49
CA PHE A 145 14.80 -13.25 -9.52
C PHE A 145 13.41 -12.94 -8.94
N ASN A 146 13.13 -13.11 -7.65
CA ASN A 146 11.79 -12.94 -7.06
C ASN A 146 11.73 -12.06 -5.79
N THR A 147 12.87 -11.61 -5.29
CA THR A 147 12.96 -10.66 -4.18
C THR A 147 13.91 -9.53 -4.53
N MET A 148 13.53 -8.29 -4.27
CA MET A 148 14.43 -7.14 -4.42
C MET A 148 15.50 -7.18 -3.33
N LEU A 149 16.75 -6.79 -3.63
CA LEU A 149 17.82 -6.65 -2.61
C LEU A 149 18.08 -7.95 -1.78
N VAL A 150 18.11 -9.11 -2.42
CA VAL A 150 18.30 -10.41 -1.74
C VAL A 150 19.56 -10.50 -0.88
N SER A 151 20.64 -9.87 -1.31
CA SER A 151 21.87 -9.78 -0.50
C SER A 151 21.62 -9.05 0.82
N LEU A 152 20.73 -8.06 0.84
CA LEU A 152 20.32 -7.36 2.05
C LEU A 152 19.43 -8.24 2.94
N TYR A 153 18.52 -9.02 2.34
CA TYR A 153 17.68 -9.99 3.07
C TYR A 153 18.53 -11.00 3.86
N TYR A 154 19.50 -11.64 3.19
CA TYR A 154 20.42 -12.59 3.82
C TYR A 154 21.58 -11.95 4.59
N SER A 155 21.70 -10.62 4.65
CA SER A 155 22.71 -9.95 5.50
C SER A 155 22.09 -9.31 6.74
N HIS A 156 21.03 -8.53 6.55
CA HIS A 156 20.30 -7.76 7.55
C HIS A 156 18.77 -7.86 7.32
N PRO A 157 18.14 -9.00 7.67
CA PRO A 157 16.73 -9.27 7.33
C PRO A 157 15.75 -8.27 7.95
N PHE A 158 16.03 -7.76 9.15
CA PHE A 158 15.23 -6.71 9.78
C PHE A 158 15.19 -5.41 8.96
N VAL A 159 16.34 -4.99 8.43
CA VAL A 159 16.45 -3.77 7.64
C VAL A 159 15.69 -3.95 6.33
N HIS A 160 15.81 -5.12 5.72
CA HIS A 160 15.07 -5.47 4.51
C HIS A 160 13.55 -5.42 4.73
N ALA A 161 13.05 -6.07 5.79
CA ALA A 161 11.63 -6.02 6.15
C ALA A 161 11.14 -4.57 6.39
N CYS A 162 11.91 -3.74 7.09
CA CYS A 162 11.57 -2.33 7.28
C CYS A 162 11.51 -1.55 5.96
N LEU A 163 12.44 -1.79 5.02
CA LEU A 163 12.40 -1.17 3.69
C LEU A 163 11.16 -1.62 2.92
N ASN A 164 10.77 -2.89 3.02
CA ASN A 164 9.60 -3.40 2.33
C ASN A 164 8.29 -2.81 2.90
N ILE A 165 8.17 -2.69 4.24
CA ILE A 165 7.06 -1.97 4.88
C ILE A 165 6.99 -0.53 4.38
N LEU A 166 8.13 0.16 4.32
CA LEU A 166 8.19 1.54 3.84
C LEU A 166 7.75 1.64 2.38
N LEU A 167 8.20 0.74 1.51
CA LEU A 167 7.80 0.69 0.11
C LEU A 167 6.29 0.49 -0.05
N ALA A 168 5.72 -0.53 0.59
CA ALA A 168 4.28 -0.80 0.58
C ALA A 168 3.46 0.39 1.12
N SER A 169 3.97 1.06 2.15
CA SER A 169 3.33 2.24 2.74
C SER A 169 3.37 3.45 1.80
N VAL A 170 4.48 3.67 1.07
CA VAL A 170 4.56 4.72 0.04
C VAL A 170 3.51 4.48 -1.05
N TRP A 171 3.35 3.24 -1.50
CA TRP A 171 2.30 2.88 -2.46
C TRP A 171 0.89 3.10 -1.90
N GLY A 172 0.64 2.74 -0.64
CA GLY A 172 -0.63 3.09 0.03
C GLY A 172 -0.91 4.60 0.03
N GLY A 173 0.10 5.42 0.30
CA GLY A 173 0.00 6.88 0.19
C GLY A 173 -0.31 7.35 -1.22
N LEU A 174 0.37 6.81 -2.23
CA LEU A 174 0.14 7.14 -3.65
C LEU A 174 -1.27 6.76 -4.12
N PHE A 175 -1.78 5.58 -3.75
CA PHE A 175 -3.15 5.18 -4.07
C PHE A 175 -4.20 6.10 -3.43
N SER A 176 -3.96 6.53 -2.19
CA SER A 176 -4.85 7.49 -1.53
C SER A 176 -4.91 8.82 -2.28
N VAL A 177 -3.76 9.32 -2.77
CA VAL A 177 -3.70 10.52 -3.62
C VAL A 177 -4.36 10.29 -4.97
N PHE A 178 -4.15 9.13 -5.59
CA PHE A 178 -4.78 8.75 -6.85
C PHE A 178 -6.31 8.83 -6.75
N VAL A 179 -6.89 8.26 -5.70
CA VAL A 179 -8.33 8.34 -5.45
C VAL A 179 -8.76 9.76 -5.15
N LEU A 180 -8.01 10.50 -4.33
CA LEU A 180 -8.33 11.90 -4.01
C LEU A 180 -8.48 12.75 -5.26
N VAL A 181 -7.53 12.62 -6.17
CA VAL A 181 -7.54 13.39 -7.40
C VAL A 181 -8.70 12.90 -8.28
N ASN A 182 -8.86 11.58 -8.46
CA ASN A 182 -9.95 11.00 -9.27
C ASN A 182 -11.37 11.31 -8.76
N SER A 183 -11.52 11.49 -7.45
CA SER A 183 -12.81 11.75 -6.79
C SER A 183 -13.50 13.01 -7.32
N VAL A 184 -12.74 13.99 -7.81
CA VAL A 184 -13.28 15.25 -8.35
C VAL A 184 -14.10 15.03 -9.63
N TRP A 185 -13.85 13.95 -10.38
CA TRP A 185 -14.60 13.64 -11.62
C TRP A 185 -15.72 12.62 -11.43
N ILE A 186 -15.68 11.83 -10.37
CA ILE A 186 -16.62 10.73 -10.15
C ILE A 186 -17.69 11.16 -9.16
N ARG A 187 -18.98 11.10 -9.52
CA ARG A 187 -20.08 11.55 -8.64
C ARG A 187 -20.36 10.63 -7.45
N ASN A 188 -20.14 9.32 -7.58
CA ASN A 188 -20.37 8.36 -6.49
C ASN A 188 -19.11 8.20 -5.61
N ARG A 189 -19.25 8.35 -4.29
CA ARG A 189 -18.15 8.21 -3.32
C ARG A 189 -17.55 6.80 -3.31
N PHE A 190 -18.40 5.78 -3.39
CA PHE A 190 -17.94 4.38 -3.40
C PHE A 190 -17.18 4.08 -4.69
N ALA A 191 -17.75 4.47 -5.85
CA ALA A 191 -17.09 4.29 -7.14
C ALA A 191 -15.71 4.97 -7.20
N SER A 192 -15.56 6.14 -6.56
CA SER A 192 -14.27 6.81 -6.44
C SER A 192 -13.25 5.97 -5.67
N LEU A 193 -13.61 5.46 -4.49
CA LEU A 193 -12.71 4.59 -3.69
C LEU A 193 -12.33 3.32 -4.46
N SER A 194 -13.28 2.73 -5.18
CA SER A 194 -13.06 1.54 -5.99
C SER A 194 -12.08 1.77 -7.15
N THR A 195 -11.82 3.01 -7.58
CA THR A 195 -10.90 3.24 -8.71
C THR A 195 -9.48 2.74 -8.48
N ALA A 196 -8.97 2.83 -7.25
CA ALA A 196 -7.64 2.28 -6.94
C ALA A 196 -7.63 0.75 -7.00
N LEU A 197 -8.69 0.10 -6.53
CA LEU A 197 -8.83 -1.36 -6.64
C LEU A 197 -8.99 -1.79 -8.10
N VAL A 198 -9.79 -1.08 -8.88
CA VAL A 198 -9.97 -1.37 -10.31
C VAL A 198 -8.66 -1.19 -11.08
N LEU A 199 -7.88 -0.14 -10.76
CA LEU A 199 -6.54 0.04 -11.33
C LEU A 199 -5.65 -1.17 -11.04
N GLU A 200 -5.63 -1.62 -9.77
CA GLU A 200 -4.85 -2.78 -9.35
C GLU A 200 -5.25 -4.04 -10.12
N LEU A 201 -6.54 -4.33 -10.21
CA LEU A 201 -7.04 -5.49 -10.94
C LEU A 201 -6.69 -5.43 -12.43
N ILE A 202 -6.77 -4.24 -13.06
CA ILE A 202 -6.36 -4.08 -14.46
C ILE A 202 -4.87 -4.38 -14.63
N LEU A 203 -4.02 -3.94 -13.72
CA LEU A 203 -2.58 -4.22 -13.77
C LEU A 203 -2.28 -5.71 -13.56
N MET A 204 -3.01 -6.36 -12.65
CA MET A 204 -2.89 -7.80 -12.39
C MET A 204 -3.32 -8.63 -13.62
N GLU A 205 -4.44 -8.28 -14.25
CA GLU A 205 -4.89 -8.95 -15.49
C GLU A 205 -3.94 -8.66 -16.66
N LEU A 206 -3.31 -7.49 -16.70
CA LEU A 206 -2.30 -7.16 -17.71
C LEU A 206 -1.06 -8.04 -17.56
N ASP A 207 -0.59 -8.27 -16.32
CA ASP A 207 0.49 -9.21 -16.02
C ASP A 207 0.14 -10.64 -16.42
N ALA A 208 -1.12 -11.06 -16.25
CA ALA A 208 -1.59 -12.40 -16.62
C ALA A 208 -1.75 -12.61 -18.14
N VAL A 209 -2.19 -11.57 -18.87
CA VAL A 209 -2.49 -11.64 -20.30
C VAL A 209 -1.24 -11.45 -21.17
N LEU A 210 -0.26 -10.66 -20.73
CA LEU A 210 0.97 -10.46 -21.49
C LEU A 210 1.85 -11.73 -21.39
N PRO A 211 1.98 -12.52 -22.47
CA PRO A 211 2.69 -13.81 -22.45
C PRO A 211 4.18 -13.54 -22.55
N ILE A 212 4.78 -13.09 -21.46
CA ILE A 212 6.21 -12.87 -21.43
C ILE A 212 6.73 -13.56 -20.18
N ASP A 213 7.03 -14.86 -20.34
CA ASP A 213 7.70 -15.74 -19.36
C ASP A 213 9.01 -15.16 -18.79
N TYR A 214 9.41 -13.96 -19.21
CA TYR A 214 10.64 -13.24 -18.88
C TYR A 214 10.44 -11.78 -18.44
N MET A 215 9.22 -11.22 -18.39
CA MET A 215 9.05 -9.84 -17.90
C MET A 215 8.87 -9.75 -16.37
N PRO A 216 9.39 -8.67 -15.76
CA PRO A 216 9.09 -8.29 -14.37
C PRO A 216 7.61 -7.91 -14.17
N SER A 217 7.03 -8.25 -13.02
CA SER A 217 5.66 -7.86 -12.68
C SER A 217 5.47 -6.34 -12.62
N ILE A 218 4.36 -5.90 -13.20
CA ILE A 218 3.91 -4.50 -13.26
C ILE A 218 2.88 -4.24 -12.16
N SER A 219 2.20 -5.28 -11.66
CA SER A 219 1.16 -5.18 -10.63
C SER A 219 1.77 -4.95 -9.23
N PRO A 220 1.30 -3.93 -8.48
CA PRO A 220 1.69 -3.74 -7.08
C PRO A 220 1.44 -4.95 -6.19
N THR A 221 0.41 -5.75 -6.45
CA THR A 221 0.15 -6.98 -5.69
C THR A 221 1.29 -7.99 -5.78
N ASP A 222 2.00 -8.02 -6.90
CA ASP A 222 3.05 -8.98 -7.16
C ASP A 222 4.43 -8.48 -6.75
N PHE A 223 4.73 -7.19 -6.90
CA PHE A 223 6.07 -6.67 -6.61
C PHE A 223 6.23 -6.06 -5.20
N LEU A 224 5.14 -5.72 -4.50
CA LEU A 224 5.19 -5.18 -3.13
C LEU A 224 5.48 -6.21 -2.05
N PRO A 225 5.00 -7.47 -2.16
CA PRO A 225 5.48 -8.53 -1.29
C PRO A 225 7.01 -8.66 -1.38
N GLU A 226 7.64 -9.02 -0.27
CA GLU A 226 9.08 -9.22 -0.16
C GLU A 226 9.51 -10.42 -1.03
N GLN A 227 8.67 -11.45 -1.04
CA GLN A 227 8.72 -12.53 -2.01
C GLN A 227 7.58 -12.32 -3.02
N GLY A 228 7.94 -11.86 -4.21
CA GLY A 228 6.99 -11.45 -5.23
C GLY A 228 7.23 -12.14 -6.57
N SER A 229 6.36 -11.90 -7.55
CA SER A 229 6.51 -12.44 -8.90
C SER A 229 7.53 -11.64 -9.71
N ARG A 230 8.82 -11.76 -9.36
CA ARG A 230 9.94 -11.12 -10.06
C ARG A 230 9.98 -9.59 -10.04
N PRO A 231 10.02 -8.97 -8.85
CA PRO A 231 10.15 -7.53 -8.72
C PRO A 231 11.53 -7.03 -9.17
N LEU A 232 11.57 -6.22 -10.22
CA LEU A 232 12.77 -5.47 -10.62
C LEU A 232 12.73 -4.06 -10.05
N LEU A 233 13.79 -3.69 -9.32
CA LEU A 233 13.92 -2.41 -8.61
C LEU A 233 13.77 -1.18 -9.52
N TRP A 234 14.27 -1.27 -10.76
CA TRP A 234 14.13 -0.17 -11.73
C TRP A 234 12.71 -0.05 -12.27
N LEU A 235 11.98 -1.16 -12.40
CA LEU A 235 10.59 -1.14 -12.89
C LEU A 235 9.64 -0.63 -11.81
N THR A 236 9.82 -1.06 -10.56
CA THR A 236 9.04 -0.54 -9.43
C THR A 236 9.28 0.97 -9.25
N ALA A 237 10.52 1.44 -9.45
CA ALA A 237 10.83 2.86 -9.51
C ALA A 237 10.12 3.55 -10.70
N LEU A 238 10.09 2.94 -11.89
CA LEU A 238 9.37 3.51 -13.04
C LEU A 238 7.86 3.61 -12.77
N MET A 239 7.26 2.55 -12.23
CA MET A 239 5.83 2.48 -11.87
C MET A 239 5.45 3.52 -10.81
N THR A 240 6.26 3.67 -9.76
CA THR A 240 6.05 4.71 -8.74
C THR A 240 6.12 6.11 -9.34
N ILE A 241 7.11 6.37 -10.20
CA ILE A 241 7.25 7.65 -10.90
C ILE A 241 6.05 7.90 -11.83
N ALA A 242 5.60 6.88 -12.57
CA ALA A 242 4.46 6.99 -13.48
C ALA A 242 3.17 7.33 -12.72
N LEU A 243 2.87 6.64 -11.62
CA LEU A 243 1.70 6.93 -10.79
C LEU A 243 1.79 8.32 -10.14
N ALA A 244 2.97 8.71 -9.65
CA ALA A 244 3.20 10.04 -9.09
C ALA A 244 3.04 11.14 -10.14
N ALA A 245 3.55 10.93 -11.38
CA ALA A 245 3.39 11.84 -12.50
C ALA A 245 1.93 12.00 -12.91
N TYR A 246 1.18 10.89 -12.97
CA TYR A 246 -0.26 10.92 -13.19
C TYR A 246 -0.98 11.74 -12.11
N CYS A 247 -0.68 11.47 -10.83
CA CYS A 247 -1.27 12.21 -9.71
C CYS A 247 -0.96 13.71 -9.80
N MET A 248 0.27 14.09 -10.18
CA MET A 248 0.66 15.49 -10.38
C MET A 248 -0.03 16.14 -11.58
N GLY A 249 -0.20 15.43 -12.70
CA GLY A 249 -0.90 15.92 -13.88
C GLY A 249 -2.37 16.17 -13.59
N MET A 250 -3.04 15.17 -13.02
CA MET A 250 -4.45 15.24 -12.65
C MET A 250 -4.70 16.23 -11.51
N TYR A 251 -3.74 16.39 -10.58
CA TYR A 251 -3.75 17.46 -9.57
C TYR A 251 -3.88 18.84 -10.21
N LYS A 252 -3.11 19.14 -11.27
CA LYS A 252 -3.19 20.44 -11.96
C LYS A 252 -4.54 20.64 -12.64
N LEU A 253 -5.11 19.58 -13.20
CA LEU A 253 -6.45 19.59 -13.82
C LEU A 253 -7.56 19.81 -12.77
N ALA A 254 -7.49 19.10 -11.64
CA ALA A 254 -8.43 19.27 -10.53
C ALA A 254 -8.38 20.70 -9.96
N CYS A 255 -7.18 21.27 -9.82
CA CYS A 255 -7.01 22.67 -9.41
C CYS A 255 -7.74 23.64 -10.34
N ARG A 256 -7.63 23.46 -11.66
CA ARG A 256 -8.31 24.32 -12.64
C ARG A 256 -9.82 24.21 -12.52
N ARG A 257 -10.36 23.01 -12.32
CA ARG A 257 -11.80 22.79 -12.16
C ARG A 257 -12.34 23.34 -10.84
N ALA A 258 -11.58 23.28 -9.74
CA ALA A 258 -11.98 23.85 -8.46
C ALA A 258 -11.91 25.39 -8.41
N VAL A 259 -11.34 26.03 -9.45
CA VAL A 259 -11.33 27.49 -9.60
C VAL A 259 -12.57 28.00 -10.34
N LEU A 260 -13.12 27.21 -11.26
CA LEU A 260 -14.33 27.47 -12.04
C LEU A 260 -15.59 27.24 -11.20
#